data_AF-A0A916I747-F1
#
_entry.id   AF-A0A916I747-F1
#
_cell.length_a   1.000
_cell.length_b   1.000
_cell.length_c   1.000
_cell.angle_alpha   90.00
_cell.angle_beta   90.00
_cell.angle_gamma   90.00
#
_symmetry.space_group_name_H-M   'P 1'
#
loop_
_entity.id
_entity.type
_entity.pdbx_description
1 polymer ?
#
loop_
_entity_poly.entity_id
_entity_poly.type
_entity_poly.pdbx_seq_one_letter_code
_entity_poly.pdbx_strand_id
1 'polypeptide(L)'
;MDQKKRILIAVAILLVVLGVIFGVDYWQRQNVASTAPADVPPGSIPIFIDGSFVASFVPEDLSQLKSVSFVDAEEGKTQDGWLLRDVLLLYLGEDNLQDKTQVTVSSSSREKAKTLAWSEVENQGNMVMFDLSGRGTLKLVSKIPGFDIRDSWIQDVDKIEITTP
;
A
#
# COMPACT_ATOMS: atom_id res chain seq x y z
N MET A 1 -1.33 -25.79 -45.71
CA MET A 1 -2.26 -25.32 -44.66
C MET A 1 -2.72 -23.93 -45.05
N ASP A 2 -4.01 -23.74 -45.29
CA ASP A 2 -4.59 -22.52 -45.85
C ASP A 2 -4.45 -21.33 -44.88
N GLN A 3 -4.11 -20.14 -45.40
CA GLN A 3 -3.84 -18.93 -44.63
C GLN A 3 -5.06 -18.52 -43.79
N LYS A 4 -6.27 -18.75 -44.32
CA LYS A 4 -7.53 -18.51 -43.59
C LYS A 4 -7.64 -19.39 -42.34
N LYS A 5 -7.24 -20.67 -42.42
CA LYS A 5 -7.23 -21.58 -41.27
C LYS A 5 -6.19 -21.17 -40.21
N ARG A 6 -5.02 -20.67 -40.63
CA ARG A 6 -3.98 -20.15 -39.71
C ARG A 6 -4.45 -18.93 -38.93
N ILE A 7 -5.07 -17.97 -39.60
CA ILE A 7 -5.61 -16.76 -38.97
C ILE A 7 -6.71 -17.12 -37.97
N LEU A 8 -7.62 -18.03 -38.35
CA LEU A 8 -8.73 -18.43 -37.48
C LEU A 8 -8.24 -19.13 -36.19
N ILE A 9 -7.20 -19.95 -36.30
CA ILE A 9 -6.55 -20.58 -35.13
C ILE A 9 -5.89 -19.51 -34.25
N ALA A 10 -5.17 -18.54 -34.83
CA ALA A 10 -4.52 -17.49 -34.06
C ALA A 10 -5.51 -16.60 -33.30
N VAL A 11 -6.64 -16.25 -33.94
CA VAL A 11 -7.72 -15.48 -33.29
C VAL A 11 -8.36 -16.29 -32.16
N ALA A 12 -8.61 -17.58 -32.37
CA ALA A 12 -9.17 -18.44 -31.33
C ALA A 12 -8.25 -18.55 -30.11
N ILE A 13 -6.94 -18.74 -30.33
CA ILE A 13 -5.95 -18.77 -29.25
C ILE A 13 -5.93 -17.43 -28.50
N LEU A 14 -5.94 -16.31 -29.22
CA LEU A 14 -5.94 -14.98 -28.60
C LEU A 14 -7.17 -14.77 -27.71
N LEU A 15 -8.36 -15.17 -28.17
CA LEU A 15 -9.59 -15.07 -27.38
C LEU A 15 -9.55 -15.96 -26.12
N VAL A 16 -8.96 -17.15 -26.22
CA VAL A 16 -8.75 -18.03 -25.05
C VAL A 16 -7.81 -17.39 -24.04
N VAL A 17 -6.68 -16.84 -24.49
CA VAL A 17 -5.71 -16.17 -23.61
C VAL A 17 -6.35 -14.97 -22.91
N LEU A 18 -7.07 -14.13 -23.65
CA LEU A 18 -7.80 -13.00 -23.07
C LEU A 18 -8.84 -13.46 -22.05
N GLY A 19 -9.62 -14.51 -22.38
CA GLY A 19 -10.60 -15.08 -21.47
C GLY A 19 -9.99 -15.61 -20.17
N VAL A 20 -8.81 -16.24 -20.24
CA VAL A 20 -8.08 -16.69 -19.05
C VAL A 20 -7.57 -15.52 -18.23
N ILE A 21 -6.97 -14.50 -18.86
CA ILE A 21 -6.48 -13.30 -18.15
C ILE A 21 -7.63 -12.60 -17.43
N PHE A 22 -8.75 -12.35 -18.12
CA PHE A 22 -9.93 -11.71 -17.51
C PHE A 22 -10.59 -12.59 -16.44
N GLY A 23 -10.60 -13.91 -16.62
CA GLY A 23 -11.14 -14.83 -15.62
C GLY A 23 -10.32 -14.84 -14.33
N VAL A 24 -8.99 -14.85 -14.44
CA VAL A 24 -8.08 -14.78 -13.30
C VAL A 24 -8.18 -13.41 -12.61
N ASP A 25 -8.20 -12.31 -13.37
CA ASP A 25 -8.37 -10.96 -12.82
C ASP A 25 -9.72 -10.81 -12.10
N TYR A 26 -10.81 -11.31 -12.67
CA TYR A 26 -12.13 -11.30 -12.03
C TYR A 26 -12.16 -12.12 -10.73
N TRP A 27 -11.57 -13.31 -10.73
CA TRP A 27 -11.51 -14.17 -9.54
C TRP A 27 -10.64 -13.56 -8.44
N GLN A 28 -9.49 -12.98 -8.80
CA GLN A 28 -8.64 -12.23 -7.87
C GLN A 28 -9.39 -11.04 -7.26
N ARG A 29 -10.12 -10.25 -8.07
CA ARG A 29 -10.93 -9.13 -7.58
C ARG A 29 -12.06 -9.55 -6.64
N GLN A 30 -12.73 -10.68 -6.92
CA GLN A 30 -13.77 -11.18 -6.01
C GLN A 30 -13.19 -11.62 -4.65
N ASN A 31 -12.02 -12.26 -4.63
CA ASN A 31 -11.38 -12.65 -3.37
C ASN A 31 -10.90 -11.45 -2.55
N VAL A 32 -10.48 -10.35 -3.21
CA VAL A 32 -10.06 -9.11 -2.54
C VAL A 32 -11.24 -8.24 -2.09
N ALA A 33 -12.36 -8.23 -2.83
CA ALA A 33 -13.55 -7.43 -2.48
C ALA A 33 -14.39 -8.02 -1.32
N SER A 34 -14.17 -9.31 -0.97
CA SER A 34 -14.95 -10.03 0.04
C SER A 34 -14.36 -9.99 1.45
N THR A 35 -13.22 -9.32 1.64
CA THR A 35 -12.38 -9.50 2.83
C THR A 35 -12.28 -8.27 3.76
N ALA A 36 -12.73 -7.08 3.34
CA ALA A 36 -12.92 -5.97 4.28
C ALA A 36 -14.26 -6.15 5.05
N PRO A 37 -14.25 -6.21 6.40
CA PRO A 37 -15.48 -6.32 7.17
C PRO A 37 -16.43 -5.15 6.85
N ALA A 38 -17.73 -5.41 6.83
CA ALA A 38 -18.76 -4.40 6.53
C ALA A 38 -18.85 -3.25 7.56
N ASP A 39 -17.98 -3.23 8.58
CA ASP A 39 -18.03 -2.35 9.75
C ASP A 39 -16.73 -1.56 9.96
N VAL A 40 -15.98 -1.30 8.88
CA VAL A 40 -14.77 -0.48 8.94
C VAL A 40 -15.15 1.01 8.96
N PRO A 41 -14.74 1.78 9.99
CA PRO A 41 -15.06 3.21 10.06
C PRO A 41 -14.55 4.00 8.85
N PRO A 42 -15.27 5.03 8.39
CA PRO A 42 -14.80 5.90 7.31
C PRO A 42 -13.43 6.49 7.62
N GLY A 43 -12.53 6.49 6.64
CA GLY A 43 -11.16 6.98 6.80
C GLY A 43 -10.16 5.96 7.34
N SER A 44 -10.61 4.74 7.64
CA SER A 44 -9.71 3.64 7.96
C SER A 44 -8.94 3.17 6.72
N ILE A 45 -7.71 2.69 6.92
CA ILE A 45 -6.84 2.17 5.89
C ILE A 45 -6.72 0.65 6.06
N PRO A 46 -7.27 -0.17 5.15
CA PRO A 46 -7.16 -1.62 5.24
C PRO A 46 -5.72 -2.09 5.09
N ILE A 47 -5.37 -3.10 5.88
CA ILE A 47 -4.07 -3.78 5.91
C ILE A 47 -4.28 -5.21 5.42
N PHE A 48 -3.53 -5.59 4.40
CA PHE A 48 -3.52 -6.92 3.82
C PHE A 48 -2.16 -7.59 4.06
N ILE A 49 -2.16 -8.91 4.28
CA ILE A 49 -0.98 -9.76 4.23
C ILE A 49 -1.20 -10.78 3.11
N ASP A 50 -0.31 -10.79 2.12
CA ASP A 50 -0.34 -11.69 0.97
C ASP A 50 -1.72 -11.76 0.30
N GLY A 51 -2.33 -10.57 0.10
CA GLY A 51 -3.65 -10.39 -0.48
C GLY A 51 -4.84 -10.70 0.43
N SER A 52 -4.61 -11.18 1.65
CA SER A 52 -5.65 -11.46 2.64
C SER A 52 -5.81 -10.29 3.60
N PHE A 53 -7.04 -9.78 3.78
CA PHE A 53 -7.29 -8.75 4.79
C PHE A 53 -7.01 -9.29 6.19
N VAL A 54 -6.29 -8.51 6.99
CA VAL A 54 -5.94 -8.88 8.37
C VAL A 54 -6.40 -7.87 9.41
N ALA A 55 -6.39 -6.58 9.06
CA ALA A 55 -6.75 -5.50 9.96
C ALA A 55 -7.13 -4.24 9.16
N SER A 56 -7.70 -3.25 9.83
CA SER A 56 -7.81 -1.90 9.29
C SER A 56 -7.21 -0.93 10.28
N PHE A 57 -6.28 -0.10 9.82
CA PHE A 57 -5.79 1.02 10.58
C PHE A 57 -6.89 2.07 10.73
N VAL A 58 -7.20 2.48 11.95
CA VAL A 58 -8.30 3.42 12.27
C VAL A 58 -7.69 4.72 12.82
N PRO A 59 -8.11 5.92 12.36
CA PRO A 59 -7.49 7.17 12.80
C PRO A 59 -7.47 7.41 14.32
N GLU A 60 -8.44 6.88 15.07
CA GLU A 60 -8.49 7.00 16.53
C GLU A 60 -7.29 6.32 17.23
N ASP A 61 -6.72 5.28 16.62
CA ASP A 61 -5.57 4.55 17.15
C ASP A 61 -4.29 5.39 17.13
N LEU A 62 -4.24 6.47 16.34
CA LEU A 62 -3.13 7.43 16.33
C LEU A 62 -2.92 8.10 17.70
N SER A 63 -3.97 8.20 18.51
CA SER A 63 -3.89 8.76 19.87
C SER A 63 -2.99 7.94 20.81
N GLN A 64 -2.74 6.68 20.46
CA GLN A 64 -1.92 5.74 21.22
C GLN A 64 -0.44 5.79 20.79
N LEU A 65 -0.17 6.37 19.62
CA LEU A 65 1.14 6.38 19.01
C LEU A 65 1.86 7.71 19.30
N LYS A 66 3.18 7.61 19.49
CA LYS A 66 4.02 8.79 19.67
C LYS A 66 4.18 9.51 18.33
N SER A 67 3.89 10.82 18.30
CA SER A 67 4.19 11.62 17.13
C SER A 67 5.67 11.92 16.99
N VAL A 68 6.11 12.03 15.74
CA VAL A 68 7.46 12.37 15.31
C VAL A 68 7.37 13.44 14.23
N SER A 69 8.42 14.25 14.10
CA SER A 69 8.45 15.32 13.12
C SER A 69 9.82 15.46 12.47
N PHE A 70 9.85 15.86 11.21
CA PHE A 70 11.06 16.32 10.53
C PHE A 70 10.77 17.49 9.59
N VAL A 71 11.80 18.27 9.28
CA VAL A 71 11.70 19.35 8.29
C VAL A 71 12.07 18.78 6.92
N ASP A 72 11.18 18.89 5.95
CA ASP A 72 11.45 18.45 4.58
C ASP A 72 12.50 19.34 3.91
N ALA A 73 13.36 18.74 3.09
CA ALA A 73 14.51 19.42 2.50
C ALA A 73 14.13 20.31 1.30
N GLU A 74 12.94 20.11 0.71
CA GLU A 74 12.54 20.73 -0.56
C GLU A 74 11.91 22.11 -0.34
N GLU A 75 10.97 22.21 0.60
CA GLU A 75 10.25 23.43 0.93
C GLU A 75 10.53 23.93 2.37
N GLY A 76 11.27 23.16 3.17
CA GLY A 76 11.53 23.52 4.56
C GLY A 76 10.28 23.44 5.45
N LYS A 77 9.24 22.70 5.05
CA LYS A 77 8.03 22.54 5.86
C LYS A 77 8.21 21.40 6.85
N THR A 78 7.68 21.61 8.05
CA THR A 78 7.62 20.55 9.05
C THR A 78 6.57 19.53 8.61
N GLN A 79 6.98 18.27 8.53
CA GLN A 79 6.09 17.11 8.48
C GLN A 79 5.95 16.60 9.92
N ASP A 80 4.74 16.32 10.35
CA ASP A 80 4.41 15.86 11.71
C ASP A 80 3.45 14.68 11.62
N GLY A 81 3.70 13.61 12.34
CA GLY A 81 2.97 12.37 12.11
C GLY A 81 3.44 11.20 12.95
N TRP A 82 3.12 9.99 12.49
CA TRP A 82 3.38 8.75 13.22
C TRP A 82 4.15 7.76 12.35
N LEU A 83 5.15 7.10 12.93
CA LEU A 83 5.97 6.13 12.20
C LEU A 83 5.09 4.98 11.69
N LEU A 84 5.26 4.63 10.41
CA LEU A 84 4.58 3.49 9.79
C LEU A 84 4.94 2.19 10.52
N ARG A 85 6.17 2.06 11.02
CA ARG A 85 6.61 0.95 11.86
C ARG A 85 5.67 0.74 13.05
N ASP A 86 5.45 1.79 13.83
CA ASP A 86 4.68 1.69 15.08
C ASP A 86 3.20 1.43 14.77
N VAL A 87 2.68 2.00 13.68
CA VAL A 87 1.34 1.67 13.14
C VAL A 87 1.25 0.18 12.81
N LEU A 88 2.20 -0.38 12.07
CA LEU A 88 2.15 -1.79 11.67
C LEU A 88 2.31 -2.74 12.85
N LEU A 89 3.19 -2.41 13.79
CA LEU A 89 3.38 -3.19 15.01
C LEU A 89 2.13 -3.23 15.90
N LEU A 90 1.31 -2.17 15.87
CA LEU A 90 0.04 -2.14 16.60
C LEU A 90 -0.95 -3.22 16.13
N TYR A 91 -0.98 -3.53 14.83
CA TYR A 91 -1.93 -4.51 14.28
C TYR A 91 -1.34 -5.90 14.06
N LEU A 92 -0.07 -5.99 13.71
CA LEU A 92 0.54 -7.23 13.21
C LEU A 92 1.44 -7.91 14.24
N GLY A 93 1.97 -7.17 15.22
CA GLY A 93 3.02 -7.66 16.11
C GLY A 93 4.36 -7.88 15.42
N GLU A 94 5.43 -8.07 16.21
CA GLU A 94 6.80 -8.19 15.68
C GLU A 94 7.03 -9.49 14.88
N ASP A 95 6.39 -10.59 15.26
CA ASP A 95 6.63 -11.92 14.68
C ASP A 95 6.25 -12.04 13.20
N ASN A 96 5.37 -11.15 12.70
CA ASN A 96 4.88 -11.15 11.33
C ASN A 96 5.68 -10.24 10.37
N LEU A 97 6.69 -9.53 10.89
CA LEU A 97 7.45 -8.52 10.13
C LEU A 97 8.94 -8.86 10.12
N GLN A 98 9.34 -9.67 9.14
CA GLN A 98 10.74 -10.10 8.95
C GLN A 98 11.49 -9.19 7.97
N ASP A 99 12.83 -9.18 7.99
CA ASP A 99 13.68 -8.32 7.14
C ASP A 99 13.36 -8.31 5.64
N LYS A 100 12.92 -9.45 5.11
CA LYS A 100 12.58 -9.62 3.68
C LYS A 100 11.13 -9.26 3.34
N THR A 101 10.32 -8.96 4.34
CA THR A 101 8.93 -8.53 4.17
C THR A 101 8.91 -7.21 3.41
N GLN A 102 7.99 -7.08 2.47
CA GLN A 102 7.77 -5.84 1.75
C GLN A 102 6.48 -5.17 2.24
N VAL A 103 6.57 -3.86 2.44
CA VAL A 103 5.44 -3.01 2.81
C VAL A 103 5.12 -2.12 1.63
N THR A 104 3.98 -2.33 1.01
CA THR A 104 3.47 -1.50 -0.07
C THR A 104 2.34 -0.62 0.44
N VAL A 105 2.50 0.69 0.32
CA VAL A 105 1.48 1.67 0.69
C VAL A 105 1.00 2.36 -0.58
N SER A 106 -0.31 2.47 -0.78
CA SER A 106 -0.89 3.01 -2.01
C SER A 106 -2.02 4.00 -1.78
N SER A 107 -2.26 4.78 -2.83
CA SER A 107 -3.45 5.59 -3.02
C SER A 107 -4.03 5.32 -4.41
N SER A 108 -5.23 4.77 -4.45
CA SER A 108 -5.97 4.52 -5.68
C SER A 108 -6.37 5.84 -6.35
N SER A 109 -6.72 6.86 -5.58
CA SER A 109 -7.11 8.19 -6.11
C SER A 109 -5.97 8.96 -6.76
N ARG A 110 -4.72 8.65 -6.38
CA ARG A 110 -3.50 9.26 -6.92
C ARG A 110 -2.78 8.38 -7.92
N GLU A 111 -3.23 7.13 -8.11
CA GLU A 111 -2.56 6.10 -8.90
C GLU A 111 -1.07 5.96 -8.52
N LYS A 112 -0.79 6.02 -7.21
CA LYS A 112 0.57 5.97 -6.67
C LYS A 112 0.70 4.89 -5.61
N ALA A 113 1.85 4.22 -5.62
CA ALA A 113 2.24 3.28 -4.58
C ALA A 113 3.74 3.39 -4.30
N LYS A 114 4.12 3.05 -3.08
CA LYS A 114 5.52 2.89 -2.69
C LYS A 114 5.69 1.57 -1.98
N THR A 115 6.61 0.75 -2.48
CA THR A 115 7.05 -0.49 -1.83
C THR A 115 8.38 -0.22 -1.14
N LEU A 116 8.46 -0.59 0.14
CA LEU A 116 9.62 -0.47 1.00
C LEU A 116 9.92 -1.84 1.63
N ALA A 117 11.18 -2.16 1.84
CA ALA A 117 11.53 -3.30 2.69
C ALA A 117 11.17 -3.00 4.15
N TRP A 118 10.83 -4.03 4.92
CA TRP A 118 10.57 -3.86 6.35
C TRP A 118 11.76 -3.22 7.08
N SER A 119 13.00 -3.59 6.73
CA SER A 119 14.21 -2.97 7.28
C SER A 119 14.32 -1.46 7.02
N GLU A 120 13.72 -0.96 5.93
CA GLU A 120 13.64 0.48 5.65
C GLU A 120 12.56 1.16 6.49
N VAL A 121 11.43 0.50 6.72
CA VAL A 121 10.33 0.98 7.55
C VAL A 121 10.71 0.97 9.03
N GLU A 122 11.39 -0.08 9.48
CA GLU A 122 11.81 -0.27 10.86
C GLU A 122 12.89 0.73 11.30
N ASN A 123 13.76 1.14 10.38
CA ASN A 123 14.78 2.12 10.65
C ASN A 123 14.15 3.51 10.89
N GLN A 124 14.02 3.90 12.16
CA GLN A 124 13.43 5.19 12.55
C GLN A 124 14.16 6.41 11.94
N GLY A 125 15.44 6.28 11.58
CA GLY A 125 16.19 7.34 10.91
C GLY A 125 15.64 7.70 9.52
N ASN A 126 14.97 6.75 8.87
CA ASN A 126 14.31 6.94 7.58
C ASN A 126 13.02 7.75 7.70
N MET A 127 12.47 7.91 8.91
CA MET A 127 11.24 8.66 9.18
C MET A 127 10.09 8.28 8.23
N VAL A 128 9.93 6.98 7.92
CA VAL A 128 8.79 6.51 7.14
C VAL A 128 7.54 6.67 8.02
N MET A 129 6.75 7.70 7.74
CA MET A 129 5.67 8.12 8.64
C MET A 129 4.43 8.60 7.88
N PHE A 130 3.28 8.49 8.55
CA PHE A 130 2.05 9.11 8.11
C PHE A 130 1.91 10.50 8.70
N ASP A 131 1.91 11.50 7.84
CA ASP A 131 1.59 12.90 8.15
C ASP A 131 0.12 13.18 7.77
N LEU A 132 -0.55 14.02 8.56
CA LEU A 132 -1.92 14.43 8.30
C LEU A 132 -1.92 15.54 7.24
N SER A 133 -2.48 15.24 6.07
CA SER A 133 -2.67 16.25 5.03
C SER A 133 -3.65 17.33 5.49
N GLY A 134 -3.54 18.54 4.95
CA GLY A 134 -4.47 19.64 5.24
C GLY A 134 -5.94 19.39 4.86
N ARG A 135 -6.23 18.25 4.19
CA ARG A 135 -7.59 17.81 3.87
C ARG A 135 -8.12 16.71 4.80
N GLY A 136 -7.36 16.36 5.85
CA GLY A 136 -7.73 15.33 6.82
C GLY A 136 -7.45 13.89 6.38
N THR A 137 -6.65 13.70 5.33
CA THR A 137 -6.22 12.38 4.84
C THR A 137 -4.77 12.12 5.20
N LEU A 138 -4.36 10.85 5.30
CA LEU A 138 -2.96 10.53 5.56
C LEU A 138 -2.10 10.61 4.30
N LYS A 139 -0.86 11.05 4.51
CA LYS A 139 0.19 11.13 3.50
C LYS A 139 1.41 10.38 4.00
N LEU A 140 1.91 9.43 3.21
CA LEU A 140 3.16 8.74 3.50
C LEU A 140 4.35 9.61 3.06
N VAL A 141 5.24 9.89 4.00
CA VAL A 141 6.47 10.66 3.80
C VAL A 141 7.68 9.92 4.35
N SER A 142 8.88 10.33 3.93
CA SER A 142 10.13 9.74 4.40
C SER A 142 11.32 10.66 4.17
N LYS A 143 12.48 10.30 4.74
CA LYS A 143 13.81 10.83 4.46
C LYS A 143 14.68 9.88 3.62
N ILE A 144 14.12 8.76 3.14
CA ILE A 144 14.84 7.81 2.27
C ILE A 144 15.20 8.53 0.95
N PRO A 145 16.46 8.47 0.49
CA PRO A 145 16.86 9.08 -0.79
C PRO A 145 15.98 8.61 -1.96
N GLY A 146 15.42 9.56 -2.70
CA GLY A 146 14.48 9.30 -3.81
C GLY A 146 13.03 9.05 -3.36
N PHE A 147 12.77 8.99 -2.05
CA PHE A 147 11.44 9.10 -1.43
C PHE A 147 11.33 10.28 -0.45
N ASP A 148 12.36 11.13 -0.41
CA ASP A 148 12.49 12.34 0.38
C ASP A 148 11.99 13.61 -0.35
N ILE A 149 11.60 13.45 -1.62
CA ILE A 149 11.02 14.52 -2.45
C ILE A 149 9.50 14.50 -2.39
N ARG A 150 8.88 15.67 -2.40
CA ARG A 150 7.43 15.81 -2.16
C ARG A 150 6.58 15.14 -3.23
N ASP A 151 7.05 15.16 -4.47
CA ASP A 151 6.41 14.49 -5.61
C ASP A 151 6.41 12.96 -5.48
N SER A 152 7.33 12.39 -4.71
CA SER A 152 7.38 10.93 -4.53
C SER A 152 6.40 10.44 -3.47
N TRP A 153 5.98 11.31 -2.55
CA TRP A 153 5.11 10.97 -1.43
C TRP A 153 3.73 10.46 -1.86
N ILE A 154 3.14 9.59 -1.04
CA ILE A 154 1.84 8.99 -1.30
C ILE A 154 0.80 9.78 -0.51
N GLN A 155 0.06 10.67 -1.19
CA GLN A 155 -1.07 11.38 -0.59
C GLN A 155 -2.33 10.53 -0.64
N ASP A 156 -3.28 10.80 0.26
CA ASP A 156 -4.60 10.14 0.28
C ASP A 156 -4.46 8.62 0.32
N VAL A 157 -3.63 8.14 1.25
CA VAL A 157 -3.35 6.71 1.43
C VAL A 157 -4.64 5.97 1.74
N ASP A 158 -4.89 4.88 1.02
CA ASP A 158 -6.12 4.10 1.10
C ASP A 158 -5.90 2.59 1.19
N LYS A 159 -4.65 2.11 1.12
CA LYS A 159 -4.33 0.69 1.30
C LYS A 159 -2.89 0.48 1.78
N ILE A 160 -2.72 -0.51 2.64
CA ILE A 160 -1.42 -1.09 3.01
C ILE A 160 -1.43 -2.58 2.66
N GLU A 161 -0.40 -3.04 1.97
CA GLU A 161 -0.18 -4.44 1.59
C GLU A 161 1.17 -4.90 2.10
N ILE A 162 1.18 -6.02 2.80
CA ILE A 162 2.38 -6.66 3.33
C ILE A 162 2.60 -7.94 2.53
N THR A 163 3.78 -8.09 1.92
CA THR A 163 4.16 -9.31 1.20
C THR A 163 5.26 -10.01 1.97
N THR A 164 4.99 -11.25 2.39
CA THR A 164 5.97 -12.08 3.10
C THR A 164 6.90 -12.81 2.11
N PRO A 165 8.10 -13.23 2.54
CA PRO A 165 9.12 -13.81 1.67
C PRO A 165 8.80 -15.22 1.12
#